data_AF-A0AAW1VZ79-F1
#
_entry.id   AF-A0AAW1VZ79-F1
#
_cell.length_a   1.000
_cell.length_b   1.000
_cell.length_c   1.000
_cell.angle_alpha   90.00
_cell.angle_beta   90.00
_cell.angle_gamma   90.00
#
_symmetry.space_group_name_H-M   'P 1'
#
loop_
_entity.id
_entity.type
_entity.pdbx_description
1 polymer ?
#
loop_
_entity_poly.entity_id
_entity_poly.type
_entity_poly.pdbx_seq_one_letter_code
_entity_poly.pdbx_strand_id
1 'polypeptide(L)'
;MKKEEDDFVSGTFTWNIGQFSKLDAVQHYSEVFVVGGFKWQISIFPKGNNTKEYLSMYLHAGDSSTLTSGLSRHVKFSLTVVNQLDRNKSIKTSTYKDFRDVPGGWGFREFMFLSEIRDLSKGYLVNDNVIVEAEVSVRKGDIRFLEKETGDLIDFKGLGRIELAFHPLLEEVCLSHPSLIECQQKRSRKFVECAFTTLGRLLHFLKTEKVRDLNQDGYESLQHLWEELETFKLDLVWLQPHVESVFGTQNMAGRVQRMREDVNIFENEIKNRRAILAAAEVDFERVKGVLMKAEQEFKWGHVDSVIGYPLA
;
A
#
# COMPACT_ATOMS: atom_id res chain seq x y z
N MET A 1 -4.85 -1.99 42.39
CA MET A 1 -5.01 -2.56 41.04
C MET A 1 -5.60 -1.48 40.13
N LYS A 2 -4.74 -0.63 39.54
CA LYS A 2 -5.09 0.44 38.59
C LYS A 2 -3.79 1.10 38.13
N LYS A 3 -3.33 0.78 36.91
CA LYS A 3 -2.42 1.57 36.03
C LYS A 3 -1.90 0.67 34.89
N GLU A 4 -2.77 0.33 33.95
CA GLU A 4 -2.37 -0.19 32.62
C GLU A 4 -2.95 0.64 31.47
N GLU A 5 -3.80 1.64 31.75
CA GLU A 5 -4.46 2.46 30.72
C GLU A 5 -3.57 3.56 30.10
N ASP A 6 -2.32 3.73 30.54
CA ASP A 6 -1.45 4.84 30.08
C ASP A 6 -0.34 4.41 29.09
N ASP A 7 -0.38 3.19 28.53
CA ASP A 7 0.65 2.68 27.60
C ASP A 7 0.22 2.64 26.13
N PHE A 8 -0.93 3.22 25.76
CA PHE A 8 -1.44 3.23 24.38
C PHE A 8 -1.79 4.65 23.90
N VAL A 9 -1.58 4.91 22.61
CA VAL A 9 -2.16 6.04 21.89
C VAL A 9 -3.34 5.51 21.09
N SER A 10 -4.52 5.99 21.42
CA SER A 10 -5.77 5.60 20.77
C SER A 10 -6.30 6.71 19.88
N GLY A 11 -6.97 6.33 18.81
CA GLY A 11 -7.66 7.24 17.91
C GLY A 11 -8.84 6.54 17.27
N THR A 12 -9.84 7.33 16.90
CA THR A 12 -11.05 6.85 16.25
C THR A 12 -11.18 7.50 14.89
N PHE A 13 -11.62 6.73 13.91
CA PHE A 13 -11.91 7.17 12.56
C PHE A 13 -13.31 6.74 12.16
N THR A 14 -14.07 7.64 11.54
CA THR A 14 -15.45 7.41 11.10
C THR A 14 -15.52 7.54 9.58
N TRP A 15 -15.98 6.48 8.92
CA TRP A 15 -16.14 6.40 7.49
C TRP A 15 -17.62 6.35 7.10
N ASN A 16 -18.06 7.35 6.34
CA ASN A 16 -19.40 7.41 5.78
C ASN A 16 -19.40 6.84 4.36
N ILE A 17 -20.09 5.72 4.17
CA ILE A 17 -20.16 5.01 2.89
C ILE A 17 -21.49 5.34 2.24
N GLY A 18 -21.47 6.24 1.26
CA GLY A 18 -22.65 6.62 0.52
C GLY A 18 -22.98 5.67 -0.63
N GLN A 19 -24.25 5.65 -1.03
CA GLN A 19 -24.75 4.81 -2.12
C GLN A 19 -24.42 3.32 -1.92
N PHE A 20 -24.51 2.82 -0.69
CA PHE A 20 -24.02 1.50 -0.29
C PHE A 20 -24.66 0.38 -1.11
N SER A 21 -25.96 0.49 -1.42
CA SER A 21 -26.69 -0.49 -2.24
C SER A 21 -26.14 -0.62 -3.66
N LYS A 22 -25.43 0.39 -4.17
CA LYS A 22 -24.85 0.45 -5.52
C LYS A 22 -23.38 0.02 -5.57
N LEU A 23 -22.77 -0.30 -4.43
CA LEU A 23 -21.38 -0.76 -4.41
C LEU A 23 -21.23 -2.13 -5.09
N ASP A 24 -20.73 -2.11 -6.32
CA ASP A 24 -20.45 -3.31 -7.10
C ASP A 24 -18.99 -3.79 -6.99
N ALA A 25 -18.14 -2.99 -6.34
CA ALA A 25 -16.74 -3.35 -6.14
C ALA A 25 -16.60 -4.61 -5.27
N VAL A 26 -15.65 -5.48 -5.64
CA VAL A 26 -15.27 -6.65 -4.84
C VAL A 26 -14.80 -6.21 -3.45
N GLN A 27 -14.01 -5.14 -3.41
CA GLN A 27 -13.45 -4.54 -2.20
C GLN A 27 -13.52 -3.02 -2.31
N HIS A 28 -13.88 -2.35 -1.23
CA HIS A 28 -13.98 -0.89 -1.16
C HIS A 28 -13.21 -0.36 0.04
N TYR A 29 -12.47 0.74 -0.14
CA TYR A 29 -11.54 1.27 0.85
C TYR A 29 -11.97 2.64 1.35
N SER A 30 -11.67 2.93 2.62
CA SER A 30 -11.77 4.27 3.18
C SER A 30 -10.61 5.16 2.70
N GLU A 31 -10.67 6.43 3.04
CA GLU A 31 -9.47 7.27 3.09
C GLU A 31 -8.48 6.76 4.15
N VAL A 32 -7.22 7.16 4.01
CA VAL A 32 -6.16 6.84 4.97
C VAL A 32 -6.27 7.78 6.17
N PHE A 33 -6.15 7.24 7.38
CA PHE A 33 -6.20 8.00 8.63
C PHE A 33 -5.00 7.66 9.53
N VAL A 34 -4.64 8.57 10.43
CA VAL A 34 -3.43 8.44 11.26
C VAL A 34 -3.79 8.27 12.73
N VAL A 35 -3.26 7.21 13.35
CA VAL A 35 -3.35 6.97 14.80
C VAL A 35 -2.01 6.49 15.31
N GLY A 36 -1.50 7.14 16.37
CA GLY A 36 -0.20 6.81 16.95
C GLY A 36 0.98 7.02 15.99
N GLY A 37 0.87 7.97 15.05
CA GLY A 37 1.88 8.21 14.02
C GLY A 37 1.87 7.22 12.85
N PHE A 38 0.97 6.23 12.87
CA PHE A 38 0.85 5.23 11.81
C PHE A 38 -0.38 5.48 10.95
N LYS A 39 -0.22 5.24 9.64
CA LYS A 39 -1.31 5.30 8.65
C LYS A 39 -2.11 4.00 8.70
N TRP A 40 -3.42 4.13 8.65
CA TRP A 40 -4.41 3.05 8.70
C TRP A 40 -5.45 3.25 7.60
N GLN A 41 -6.04 2.15 7.13
CA GLN A 41 -7.11 2.19 6.15
C GLN A 41 -8.10 1.06 6.42
N ILE A 42 -9.40 1.31 6.29
CA ILE A 42 -10.42 0.27 6.38
C ILE A 42 -10.72 -0.23 4.97
N SER A 43 -10.95 -1.54 4.82
CA SER A 43 -11.56 -2.08 3.63
C SER A 43 -12.79 -2.91 3.98
N ILE A 44 -13.80 -2.86 3.13
CA ILE A 44 -14.98 -3.73 3.20
C ILE A 44 -15.13 -4.56 1.93
N PHE A 45 -15.74 -5.73 2.08
CA PHE A 45 -16.26 -6.53 0.97
C PHE A 45 -17.79 -6.51 1.07
N PRO A 46 -18.48 -5.59 0.37
CA PRO A 46 -19.93 -5.35 0.53
C PRO A 46 -20.80 -6.53 0.07
N LYS A 47 -20.22 -7.49 -0.67
CA LYS A 47 -20.82 -8.76 -1.09
C LYS A 47 -20.14 -9.98 -0.48
N GLY A 48 -19.25 -9.77 0.49
CA GLY A 48 -18.47 -10.78 1.19
C GLY A 48 -17.16 -11.18 0.53
N ASN A 49 -16.26 -11.77 1.32
CA ASN A 49 -14.96 -12.28 0.90
C ASN A 49 -14.94 -13.81 1.02
N ASN A 50 -15.33 -14.50 -0.06
CA ASN A 50 -15.60 -15.95 -0.06
C ASN A 50 -16.74 -16.39 0.88
N THR A 51 -17.54 -15.44 1.38
CA THR A 51 -18.70 -15.64 2.25
C THR A 51 -19.86 -14.77 1.74
N LYS A 52 -20.69 -15.30 0.84
CA LYS A 52 -21.70 -14.50 0.10
C LYS A 52 -22.80 -13.85 0.96
N GLU A 53 -22.90 -14.22 2.23
CA GLU A 53 -23.98 -13.80 3.14
C GLU A 53 -23.53 -12.72 4.14
N TYR A 54 -22.23 -12.45 4.24
CA TYR A 54 -21.67 -11.57 5.26
C TYR A 54 -20.94 -10.37 4.64
N LEU A 55 -21.08 -9.22 5.29
CA LEU A 55 -20.13 -8.12 5.15
C LEU A 55 -18.81 -8.58 5.78
N SER A 56 -17.71 -8.47 5.04
CA SER A 56 -16.37 -8.63 5.59
C SER A 56 -15.73 -7.27 5.78
N MET A 57 -14.99 -7.08 6.88
CA MET A 57 -14.31 -5.81 7.18
C MET A 57 -12.89 -6.07 7.68
N TYR A 58 -11.94 -5.26 7.22
CA TYR A 58 -10.53 -5.39 7.56
C TYR A 58 -9.91 -4.02 7.82
N LEU A 59 -9.00 -3.97 8.78
CA LEU A 59 -8.08 -2.87 9.02
C LEU A 59 -6.74 -3.20 8.35
N HIS A 60 -6.24 -2.26 7.58
CA HIS A 60 -4.95 -2.32 6.91
C HIS A 60 -4.03 -1.27 7.52
N ALA A 61 -2.74 -1.57 7.55
CA ALA A 61 -1.75 -0.50 7.61
C ALA A 61 -1.84 0.25 6.28
N GLY A 62 -2.12 1.55 6.32
CA GLY A 62 -2.32 2.40 5.13
C GLY A 62 -1.02 2.67 4.36
N ASP A 63 0.10 2.13 4.84
CA ASP A 63 1.41 2.15 4.20
C ASP A 63 2.23 0.96 4.72
N SER A 64 2.65 0.06 3.83
CA SER A 64 3.66 -0.98 4.15
C SER A 64 5.00 -0.33 4.55
N SER A 65 5.25 0.89 4.08
CA SER A 65 6.45 1.70 4.31
C SER A 65 6.72 2.08 5.77
N THR A 66 5.68 2.18 6.59
CA THR A 66 5.86 2.57 7.99
C THR A 66 6.43 1.43 8.83
N LEU A 67 6.24 0.17 8.39
CA LEU A 67 6.69 -1.03 9.11
C LEU A 67 8.14 -1.28 8.72
N THR A 68 9.08 -0.91 9.60
CA THR A 68 10.46 -1.38 9.47
C THR A 68 10.47 -2.90 9.34
N SER A 69 11.03 -3.38 8.21
CA SER A 69 11.09 -4.79 7.85
C SER A 69 11.53 -5.64 9.05
N GLY A 70 10.65 -6.55 9.48
CA GLY A 70 10.87 -7.49 10.59
C GLY A 70 10.20 -7.17 11.93
N LEU A 71 9.60 -5.99 12.13
CA LEU A 71 8.95 -5.64 13.40
C LEU A 71 7.42 -5.83 13.38
N SER A 72 6.89 -6.56 14.35
CA SER A 72 5.44 -6.70 14.58
C SER A 72 4.93 -5.63 15.55
N ARG A 73 3.87 -4.91 15.19
CA ARG A 73 3.23 -3.92 16.06
C ARG A 73 2.05 -4.50 16.80
N HIS A 74 2.00 -4.31 18.12
CA HIS A 74 0.90 -4.76 18.94
C HIS A 74 -0.23 -3.73 18.87
N VAL A 75 -1.24 -4.03 18.06
CA VAL A 75 -2.37 -3.14 17.80
C VAL A 75 -3.62 -3.76 18.39
N LYS A 76 -4.28 -3.02 19.27
CA LYS A 76 -5.67 -3.30 19.62
C LYS A 76 -6.54 -2.47 18.70
N PHE A 77 -7.49 -3.09 18.01
CA PHE A 77 -8.45 -2.34 17.23
C PHE A 77 -9.85 -2.92 17.35
N SER A 78 -10.82 -2.10 17.00
CA SER A 78 -12.19 -2.52 16.81
C SER A 78 -12.79 -1.89 15.57
N LEU A 79 -13.67 -2.65 14.92
CA LEU A 79 -14.47 -2.20 13.79
C LEU A 79 -15.93 -2.22 14.22
N THR A 80 -16.67 -1.19 13.81
CA THR A 80 -18.07 -1.01 14.18
C THR A 80 -18.90 -0.65 12.95
N VAL A 81 -20.05 -1.31 12.76
CA VAL A 81 -21.13 -0.79 11.92
C VAL A 81 -22.11 -0.07 12.83
N VAL A 82 -22.25 1.24 12.64
CA VAL A 82 -23.06 2.08 13.52
C VAL A 82 -24.52 1.93 13.18
N ASN A 83 -25.34 1.67 14.20
CA ASN A 83 -26.77 1.79 14.09
C ASN A 83 -27.16 3.27 14.21
N GLN A 84 -27.71 3.82 13.14
CA GLN A 84 -27.98 5.25 13.00
C GLN A 84 -29.29 5.68 13.68
N LEU A 85 -30.15 4.72 14.07
CA LEU A 85 -31.39 4.97 14.82
C LEU A 85 -31.20 4.81 16.33
N ASP A 86 -30.35 3.88 16.75
CA ASP A 86 -30.02 3.63 18.15
C ASP A 86 -28.58 3.12 18.27
N ARG A 87 -27.65 4.02 18.62
CA ARG A 87 -26.22 3.70 18.67
C ARG A 87 -25.86 2.55 19.61
N ASN A 88 -26.69 2.24 20.62
CA ASN A 88 -26.46 1.10 21.52
C ASN A 88 -26.62 -0.26 20.82
N LYS A 89 -27.30 -0.28 19.67
CA LYS A 89 -27.45 -1.46 18.81
C LYS A 89 -26.37 -1.57 17.74
N SER A 90 -25.33 -0.74 17.80
CA SER A 90 -24.20 -0.85 16.85
C SER A 90 -23.48 -2.19 17.02
N ILE A 91 -23.10 -2.81 15.91
CA ILE A 91 -22.33 -4.07 15.95
C ILE A 91 -20.85 -3.70 15.97
N LYS A 92 -20.18 -4.04 17.08
CA LYS A 92 -18.76 -3.79 17.31
C LYS A 92 -18.03 -5.11 17.54
N THR A 93 -16.91 -5.30 16.85
CA THR A 93 -16.00 -6.43 17.11
C THR A 93 -14.59 -5.91 17.30
N SER A 94 -13.93 -6.37 18.37
CA SER A 94 -12.58 -5.96 18.74
C SER A 94 -11.62 -7.13 18.74
N THR A 95 -10.35 -6.86 18.47
CA THR A 95 -9.30 -7.87 18.52
C THR A 95 -7.95 -7.23 18.83
N TYR A 96 -6.99 -8.09 19.19
CA TYR A 96 -5.59 -7.75 19.35
C TYR A 96 -4.82 -8.45 18.24
N LYS A 97 -4.03 -7.69 17.49
CA LYS A 97 -3.22 -8.23 16.42
C LYS A 97 -1.85 -7.60 16.35
N ASP A 98 -0.91 -8.48 16.05
CA ASP A 98 0.44 -8.14 15.67
C ASP A 98 0.46 -7.87 14.17
N PHE A 99 0.40 -6.59 13.80
CA PHE A 99 0.54 -6.18 12.41
C PHE A 99 2.01 -6.38 12.03
N ARG A 100 2.26 -7.39 11.19
CA ARG A 100 3.51 -7.62 10.47
C ARG A 100 3.30 -7.19 9.02
N ASP A 101 4.39 -6.90 8.32
CA ASP A 101 4.39 -6.58 6.88
C ASP A 101 4.00 -7.82 6.05
N VAL A 102 2.72 -8.18 6.13
CA VAL A 102 2.11 -9.32 5.45
C VAL A 102 0.93 -8.79 4.64
N PRO A 103 0.84 -9.11 3.34
CA PRO A 103 -0.28 -8.67 2.52
C PRO A 103 -1.60 -9.24 3.05
N GLY A 104 -2.62 -8.40 3.22
CA GLY A 104 -4.01 -8.84 3.45
C GLY A 104 -4.80 -8.11 4.55
N GLY A 105 -4.16 -7.34 5.42
CA GLY A 105 -4.81 -6.69 6.56
C GLY A 105 -5.37 -7.67 7.59
N TRP A 106 -5.92 -7.15 8.69
CA TRP A 106 -6.53 -7.96 9.75
C TRP A 106 -7.97 -7.53 10.00
N GLY A 107 -8.86 -8.49 10.18
CA GLY A 107 -10.26 -8.21 10.43
C GLY A 107 -11.13 -9.45 10.48
N PHE A 108 -12.36 -9.29 10.04
CA PHE A 108 -13.44 -10.24 10.27
C PHE A 108 -14.09 -10.57 8.93
N ARG A 109 -13.93 -11.82 8.49
CA ARG A 109 -14.55 -12.32 7.25
C ARG A 109 -16.07 -12.39 7.36
N GLU A 110 -16.59 -12.71 8.54
CA GLU A 110 -18.01 -12.82 8.85
C GLU A 110 -18.39 -11.77 9.90
N PHE A 111 -18.33 -10.48 9.54
CA PHE A 111 -18.54 -9.39 10.51
C PHE A 111 -20.03 -9.20 10.83
N MET A 112 -20.88 -9.11 9.80
CA MET A 112 -22.31 -8.86 9.93
C MET A 112 -23.06 -9.47 8.75
N PHE A 113 -24.26 -10.00 8.97
CA PHE A 113 -25.11 -10.51 7.89
C PHE A 113 -25.54 -9.39 6.94
N LEU A 114 -25.43 -9.64 5.64
CA LEU A 114 -25.88 -8.70 4.60
C LEU A 114 -27.41 -8.52 4.62
N SER A 115 -28.17 -9.52 5.07
CA SER A 115 -29.62 -9.39 5.25
C SER A 115 -29.97 -8.38 6.34
N GLU A 116 -29.17 -8.33 7.42
CA GLU A 116 -29.41 -7.43 8.55
C GLU A 116 -29.04 -5.98 8.20
N ILE A 117 -27.90 -5.75 7.54
CA ILE A 117 -27.50 -4.39 7.15
C ILE A 117 -28.42 -3.78 6.10
N ARG A 118 -29.02 -4.61 5.23
CA ARG A 118 -29.94 -4.18 4.16
C ARG A 118 -31.38 -4.01 4.62
N ASP A 119 -31.73 -4.51 5.81
CA ASP A 119 -33.05 -4.30 6.40
C ASP A 119 -33.12 -2.88 7.00
N LEU A 120 -33.85 -2.00 6.29
CA LEU A 120 -34.02 -0.59 6.68
C LEU A 120 -34.64 -0.44 8.08
N SER A 121 -35.41 -1.41 8.56
CA SER A 121 -36.01 -1.38 9.91
C SER A 121 -34.98 -1.57 11.02
N LYS A 122 -33.80 -2.13 10.69
CA LYS A 122 -32.71 -2.37 11.65
C LYS A 122 -31.89 -1.12 11.94
N GLY A 123 -31.90 -0.13 11.06
CA GLY A 123 -31.28 1.18 11.29
C GLY A 123 -29.80 1.29 10.96
N TYR A 124 -29.19 0.30 10.30
CA TYR A 124 -27.78 0.35 9.87
C TYR A 124 -27.59 1.06 8.52
N LEU A 125 -28.56 0.93 7.62
CA LEU A 125 -28.61 1.61 6.33
C LEU A 125 -29.68 2.70 6.36
N VAL A 126 -29.27 3.96 6.31
CA VAL A 126 -30.18 5.13 6.32
C VAL A 126 -29.83 6.03 5.16
N ASN A 127 -30.80 6.39 4.33
CA ASN A 127 -30.60 7.18 3.11
C ASN A 127 -29.52 6.61 2.17
N ASP A 128 -29.48 5.27 2.06
CA ASP A 128 -28.46 4.52 1.32
C ASP A 128 -27.02 4.75 1.80
N ASN A 129 -26.86 5.19 3.06
CA ASN A 129 -25.57 5.41 3.70
C ASN A 129 -25.37 4.43 4.86
N VAL A 130 -24.14 3.89 4.95
CA VAL A 130 -23.66 3.08 6.08
C VAL A 130 -22.53 3.82 6.76
N ILE A 131 -22.52 3.84 8.10
CA ILE A 131 -21.44 4.46 8.89
C ILE A 131 -20.61 3.35 9.53
N VAL A 132 -19.31 3.39 9.27
CA VAL A 132 -18.32 2.50 9.85
C VAL A 132 -17.39 3.29 10.77
N GLU A 133 -17.09 2.75 11.95
CA GLU A 133 -16.09 3.33 12.85
C GLU A 133 -14.95 2.34 13.09
N ALA A 134 -13.72 2.83 13.07
CA ALA A 134 -12.55 2.10 13.56
C ALA A 134 -11.98 2.81 14.79
N GLU A 135 -11.80 2.07 15.86
CA GLU A 135 -11.01 2.50 17.02
C GLU A 135 -9.70 1.73 16.99
N VAL A 136 -8.58 2.43 16.99
CA VAL A 136 -7.23 1.85 16.93
C VAL A 136 -6.46 2.33 18.14
N SER A 137 -5.77 1.42 18.82
CA SER A 137 -4.89 1.71 19.95
C SER A 137 -3.52 1.08 19.67
N VAL A 138 -2.51 1.93 19.60
CA VAL A 138 -1.13 1.53 19.34
C VAL A 138 -0.33 1.69 20.62
N ARG A 139 0.50 0.70 20.97
CA ARG A 139 1.32 0.77 22.19
C ARG A 139 2.35 1.90 22.07
N LYS A 140 2.52 2.73 23.10
CA LYS A 140 3.52 3.82 23.12
C LYS A 140 4.94 3.30 22.89
N GLY A 141 5.27 2.10 23.37
CA GLY A 141 6.55 1.44 23.07
C GLY A 141 6.77 1.22 21.57
N ASP A 142 5.72 0.94 20.81
CA ASP A 142 5.80 0.74 19.36
C ASP A 142 5.95 2.06 18.58
N ILE A 143 5.50 3.18 19.16
CA ILE A 143 5.60 4.54 18.59
C ILE A 143 7.02 5.10 18.75
N ARG A 144 7.69 4.81 19.88
CA ARG A 144 9.10 5.17 20.10
C ARG A 144 10.05 4.56 19.07
N PHE A 145 9.58 3.58 18.28
CA PHE A 145 10.37 3.02 17.18
C PHE A 145 10.25 3.76 15.84
N LEU A 146 9.35 4.73 15.70
CA LEU A 146 9.48 5.78 14.67
C LEU A 146 10.61 6.74 15.02
N GLU A 147 10.93 6.84 16.31
CA GLU A 147 12.08 7.54 16.84
C GLU A 147 13.29 6.61 17.04
N LYS A 148 13.40 5.45 16.35
CA LYS A 148 14.41 4.40 16.64
C LYS A 148 15.84 4.95 16.63
N GLU A 149 16.22 5.47 17.79
CA GLU A 149 17.56 5.59 18.26
C GLU A 149 18.02 4.18 18.60
N THR A 150 18.90 3.63 17.75
CA THR A 150 19.32 2.23 17.78
C THR A 150 20.50 1.95 18.71
N GLY A 151 20.91 2.88 19.57
CA GLY A 151 22.09 2.63 20.39
C GLY A 151 22.15 3.44 21.67
N ASP A 152 23.06 3.00 22.54
CA ASP A 152 23.56 3.80 23.64
C ASP A 152 23.81 5.24 23.15
N LEU A 153 23.24 6.21 23.86
CA LEU A 153 23.43 7.61 23.53
C LEU A 153 24.73 8.11 24.15
N ILE A 154 25.62 8.64 23.30
CA ILE A 154 26.89 9.22 23.71
C ILE A 154 26.83 10.75 23.59
N ASP A 155 27.49 11.45 24.51
CA ASP A 155 27.67 12.90 24.39
C ASP A 155 28.68 13.18 23.27
N PHE A 156 28.24 13.90 22.24
CA PHE A 156 29.09 14.26 21.11
C PHE A 156 29.66 15.65 21.31
N LYS A 157 30.91 15.71 21.79
CA LYS A 157 31.68 16.97 21.95
C LYS A 157 30.95 18.06 22.74
N GLY A 158 30.07 17.70 23.68
CA GLY A 158 29.25 18.63 24.46
C GLY A 158 28.07 19.26 23.69
N LEU A 159 27.82 18.84 22.45
CA LEU A 159 26.81 19.41 21.55
C LEU A 159 25.42 18.78 21.73
N GLY A 160 25.35 17.57 22.26
CA GLY A 160 24.10 16.83 22.43
C GLY A 160 24.33 15.33 22.61
N ARG A 161 23.28 14.62 23.03
CA ARG A 161 23.26 13.16 23.06
C ARG A 161 22.84 12.64 21.69
N ILE A 162 23.70 11.84 21.06
CA ILE A 162 23.44 11.24 19.75
C ILE A 162 23.60 9.73 19.83
N GLU A 163 23.05 9.01 18.86
CA GLU A 163 23.24 7.57 18.75
C GLU A 163 24.71 7.21 18.53
N LEU A 164 25.19 6.21 19.27
CA LEU A 164 26.57 5.69 19.13
C LEU A 164 26.90 5.29 17.69
N ALA A 165 25.92 4.76 16.94
CA ALA A 165 26.10 4.38 15.53
C ALA A 165 26.45 5.58 14.63
N PHE A 166 26.03 6.80 14.99
CA PHE A 166 26.31 8.01 14.23
C PHE A 166 27.63 8.64 14.62
N HIS A 167 28.11 8.40 15.83
CA HIS A 167 29.34 8.99 16.35
C HIS A 167 30.54 8.91 15.38
N PRO A 168 30.95 7.73 14.85
CA PRO A 168 32.11 7.67 13.96
C PRO A 168 31.90 8.45 12.65
N LEU A 169 30.67 8.44 12.11
CA LEU A 169 30.32 9.16 10.88
C LEU A 169 30.34 10.68 11.11
N LEU A 170 29.76 11.12 12.21
CA LEU A 170 29.73 12.53 12.59
C LEU A 170 31.11 13.06 12.94
N GLU A 171 31.96 12.24 13.57
CA GLU A 171 33.35 12.58 13.85
C GLU A 171 34.15 12.76 12.55
N GLU A 172 34.02 11.82 11.60
CA GLU A 172 34.67 11.88 10.27
C GLU A 172 34.30 13.17 9.50
N VAL A 173 33.00 13.49 9.42
CA VAL A 173 32.55 14.66 8.64
C VAL A 173 32.83 15.97 9.36
N CYS A 174 32.77 16.03 10.70
CA CYS A 174 33.09 17.25 11.45
C CYS A 174 34.59 17.56 11.42
N LEU A 175 35.45 16.55 11.28
CA LEU A 175 36.89 16.75 11.04
C LEU A 175 37.14 17.33 9.64
N SER A 176 36.40 16.86 8.65
CA SER A 176 36.53 17.29 7.24
C SER A 176 35.85 18.65 6.97
N HIS A 177 34.80 18.97 7.73
CA HIS A 177 33.98 20.16 7.58
C HIS A 177 33.74 20.85 8.94
N PRO A 178 34.73 21.58 9.48
CA PRO A 178 34.62 22.24 10.79
C PRO A 178 33.47 23.26 10.89
N SER A 179 33.04 23.83 9.76
CA SER A 179 31.93 24.80 9.68
C SER A 179 30.62 24.25 10.26
N LEU A 180 30.41 22.92 10.23
CA LEU A 180 29.23 22.25 10.81
C LEU A 180 29.08 22.54 12.31
N ILE A 181 30.19 22.58 13.04
CA ILE A 181 30.19 22.86 14.49
C ILE A 181 30.09 24.36 14.73
N GLU A 182 30.83 25.17 13.97
CA GLU A 182 30.89 26.63 14.14
C GLU A 182 29.53 27.30 13.95
N CYS A 183 28.76 26.88 12.94
CA CYS A 183 27.42 27.42 12.66
C CYS A 183 26.40 27.19 13.78
N GLN A 184 26.67 26.26 14.70
CA GLN A 184 25.74 25.83 15.73
C GLN A 184 26.09 26.34 17.13
N GLN A 185 27.28 26.95 17.33
CA GLN A 185 27.77 27.40 18.64
C GLN A 185 26.86 28.41 19.36
N LYS A 186 26.04 29.16 18.62
CA LYS A 186 25.11 30.17 19.17
C LYS A 186 23.69 29.64 19.39
N ARG A 187 23.43 28.36 19.11
CA ARG A 187 22.10 27.75 19.17
C ARG A 187 21.86 27.06 20.51
N SER A 188 20.60 26.75 20.80
CA SER A 188 20.25 26.01 22.02
C SER A 188 20.71 24.56 21.92
N ARG A 189 21.11 23.96 23.04
CA ARG A 189 21.58 22.56 23.08
C ARG A 189 20.62 21.59 22.40
N LYS A 190 19.30 21.74 22.65
CA LYS A 190 18.27 20.90 22.02
C LYS A 190 18.22 21.05 20.50
N PHE A 191 18.44 22.26 19.99
CA PHE A 191 18.47 22.52 18.56
C PHE A 191 19.71 21.89 17.91
N VAL A 192 20.87 22.05 18.56
CA VAL A 192 22.14 21.45 18.11
C VAL A 192 22.05 19.92 18.12
N GLU A 193 21.54 19.34 19.20
CA GLU A 193 21.29 17.90 19.31
C GLU A 193 20.41 17.39 18.16
N CYS A 194 19.27 18.05 17.91
CA CYS A 194 18.38 17.70 16.81
C CYS A 194 19.08 17.77 15.44
N ALA A 195 19.83 18.85 15.17
CA ALA A 195 20.57 19.02 13.92
C ALA A 195 21.60 17.90 13.69
N PHE A 196 22.39 17.56 14.71
CA PHE A 196 23.40 16.51 14.61
C PHE A 196 22.82 15.10 14.59
N THR A 197 21.68 14.87 15.25
CA THR A 197 20.93 13.62 15.14
C THR A 197 20.38 13.42 13.72
N THR A 198 19.75 14.45 13.13
CA THR A 198 19.26 14.38 11.74
C THR A 198 20.40 14.21 10.74
N LEU A 199 21.52 14.92 10.91
CA LEU A 199 22.72 14.73 10.10
C LEU A 199 23.26 13.29 10.22
N GLY A 200 23.34 12.76 11.45
CA GLY A 200 23.80 11.41 11.73
C GLY A 200 22.95 10.35 11.04
N ARG A 201 21.62 10.52 11.07
CA ARG A 201 20.67 9.64 10.37
C ARG A 201 20.88 9.66 8.86
N LEU A 202 21.01 10.84 8.26
CA LEU A 202 21.22 10.96 6.82
C LEU A 202 22.56 10.35 6.38
N LEU A 203 23.63 10.58 7.15
CA LEU A 203 24.94 9.98 6.86
C LEU A 203 24.93 8.46 7.02
N HIS A 204 24.27 7.97 8.06
CA HIS A 204 24.12 6.55 8.27
C HIS A 204 23.35 5.91 7.10
N PHE A 205 22.21 6.51 6.71
CA PHE A 205 21.43 6.08 5.56
C PHE A 205 22.27 5.97 4.28
N LEU A 206 23.03 7.02 3.95
CA LEU A 206 23.90 7.04 2.77
C LEU A 206 25.05 6.01 2.83
N LYS A 207 25.49 5.64 4.04
CA LYS A 207 26.59 4.68 4.25
C LYS A 207 26.08 3.22 4.24
N THR A 208 24.88 2.96 4.73
CA THR A 208 24.36 1.59 4.92
C THR A 208 23.44 1.14 3.81
N GLU A 209 22.64 2.04 3.24
CA GLU A 209 21.66 1.69 2.21
C GLU A 209 22.30 1.64 0.82
N LYS A 210 21.91 0.63 0.04
CA LYS A 210 22.34 0.51 -1.34
C LYS A 210 21.24 1.03 -2.26
N VAL A 211 21.59 1.93 -3.17
CA VAL A 211 20.65 2.56 -4.12
C VAL A 211 19.78 1.54 -4.88
N ARG A 212 20.35 0.38 -5.25
CA ARG A 212 19.63 -0.70 -5.94
C ARG A 212 18.58 -1.41 -5.09
N ASP A 213 18.77 -1.38 -3.77
CA ASP A 213 17.94 -2.04 -2.76
C ASP A 213 16.92 -1.04 -2.17
N LEU A 214 17.04 0.26 -2.51
CA LEU A 214 16.08 1.30 -2.14
C LEU A 214 14.74 1.10 -2.88
N ASN A 215 13.66 1.02 -2.09
CA ASN A 215 12.29 1.14 -2.56
C ASN A 215 11.86 2.62 -2.57
N GLN A 216 10.63 2.90 -3.03
CA GLN A 216 10.07 4.26 -3.06
C GLN A 216 10.17 4.98 -1.70
N ASP A 217 9.94 4.25 -0.62
CA ASP A 217 9.96 4.78 0.75
C ASP A 217 11.36 5.18 1.23
N GLY A 218 12.38 4.45 0.79
CA GLY A 218 13.78 4.80 1.03
C GLY A 218 14.12 6.15 0.39
N TYR A 219 13.61 6.42 -0.82
CA TYR A 219 13.78 7.72 -1.46
C TYR A 219 13.01 8.83 -0.74
N GLU A 220 11.77 8.57 -0.30
CA GLU A 220 10.97 9.54 0.48
C GLU A 220 11.60 9.83 1.85
N SER A 221 12.16 8.82 2.51
CA SER A 221 12.87 8.98 3.78
C SER A 221 14.14 9.82 3.61
N LEU A 222 14.91 9.56 2.56
CA LEU A 222 16.08 10.37 2.22
C LEU A 222 15.67 11.82 1.92
N GLN A 223 14.56 12.02 1.22
CA GLN A 223 14.03 13.34 0.90
C GLN A 223 13.62 14.10 2.17
N HIS A 224 12.86 13.47 3.06
CA HIS A 224 12.45 14.10 4.31
C HIS A 224 13.63 14.42 5.23
N LEU A 225 14.61 13.50 5.36
CA LEU A 225 15.83 13.77 6.12
C LEU A 225 16.61 14.94 5.53
N TRP A 226 16.70 15.04 4.20
CA TRP A 226 17.37 16.15 3.52
C TRP A 226 16.65 17.49 3.75
N GLU A 227 15.33 17.53 3.53
CA GLU A 227 14.50 18.71 3.77
C GLU A 227 14.55 19.18 5.23
N GLU A 228 14.49 18.24 6.18
CA GLU A 228 14.63 18.55 7.61
C GLU A 228 16.02 19.10 7.92
N LEU A 229 17.07 18.53 7.33
CA LEU A 229 18.44 18.96 7.54
C LEU A 229 18.70 20.40 7.04
N GLU A 230 18.08 20.78 5.92
CA GLU A 230 18.13 22.14 5.37
C GLU A 230 17.55 23.19 6.35
N THR A 231 16.58 22.81 7.19
CA THR A 231 16.00 23.73 8.19
C THR A 231 17.00 24.17 9.27
N PHE A 232 18.03 23.35 9.54
CA PHE A 232 19.04 23.64 10.55
C PHE A 232 20.14 24.60 10.07
N LYS A 233 20.14 24.96 8.78
CA LYS A 233 21.10 25.89 8.16
C LYS A 233 22.57 25.46 8.34
N LEU A 234 22.83 24.16 8.19
CA LEU A 234 24.17 23.61 8.12
C LEU A 234 24.80 23.90 6.75
N ASP A 235 26.12 23.98 6.69
CA ASP A 235 26.87 24.05 5.43
C ASP A 235 27.02 22.64 4.84
N LEU A 236 26.15 22.31 3.88
CA LEU A 236 25.98 20.96 3.32
C LEU A 236 26.35 20.88 1.83
N VAL A 237 27.07 21.89 1.31
CA VAL A 237 27.46 21.95 -0.11
C VAL A 237 28.21 20.70 -0.57
N TRP A 238 29.00 20.11 0.33
CA TRP A 238 29.76 18.88 0.08
C TRP A 238 28.89 17.62 0.02
N LEU A 239 27.73 17.61 0.69
CA LEU A 239 26.84 16.45 0.82
C LEU A 239 25.78 16.41 -0.29
N GLN A 240 25.37 17.59 -0.77
CA GLN A 240 24.34 17.76 -1.79
C GLN A 240 24.54 16.88 -3.05
N PRO A 241 25.73 16.82 -3.70
CA PRO A 241 25.91 16.01 -4.90
C PRO A 241 25.66 14.50 -4.67
N HIS A 242 25.95 14.02 -3.45
CA HIS A 242 25.74 12.62 -3.10
C HIS A 242 24.26 12.29 -2.96
N VAL A 243 23.48 13.20 -2.38
CA VAL A 243 22.04 13.06 -2.22
C VAL A 243 21.33 13.17 -3.58
N GLU A 244 21.70 14.15 -4.41
CA GLU A 244 21.14 14.33 -5.75
C GLU A 244 21.40 13.13 -6.67
N SER A 245 22.57 12.51 -6.55
CA SER A 245 22.90 11.29 -7.31
C SER A 245 21.92 10.15 -7.03
N VAL A 246 21.44 10.01 -5.78
CA VAL A 246 20.49 8.95 -5.40
C VAL A 246 19.13 9.20 -6.06
N PHE A 247 18.62 10.42 -6.03
CA PHE A 247 17.36 10.78 -6.71
C PHE A 247 17.43 10.64 -8.23
N GLY A 248 18.58 10.94 -8.84
CA GLY A 248 18.81 10.69 -10.27
C GLY A 248 18.57 9.22 -10.67
N THR A 249 19.04 8.28 -9.85
CA THR A 249 18.84 6.84 -10.04
C THR A 249 17.38 6.38 -9.91
N GLN A 250 16.59 6.97 -8.99
CA GLN A 250 15.16 6.68 -8.83
C GLN A 250 14.37 6.92 -10.12
N ASN A 251 14.63 8.07 -10.76
CA ASN A 251 13.95 8.47 -11.99
C ASN A 251 14.22 7.51 -13.13
N MET A 252 15.45 6.98 -13.22
CA MET A 252 15.82 5.99 -14.22
C MET A 252 15.19 4.61 -13.94
N ALA A 253 15.18 4.17 -12.67
CA ALA A 253 14.52 2.93 -12.27
C ALA A 253 13.02 2.93 -12.58
N GLY A 254 12.33 4.05 -12.30
CA GLY A 254 10.91 4.21 -12.61
C GLY A 254 10.61 4.16 -14.12
N ARG A 255 11.52 4.68 -14.97
CA ARG A 255 11.39 4.55 -16.44
C ARG A 255 11.51 3.09 -16.90
N VAL A 256 12.47 2.35 -16.34
CA VAL A 256 12.69 0.93 -16.67
C VAL A 256 11.50 0.08 -16.25
N GLN A 257 10.89 0.35 -15.10
CA GLN A 257 9.72 -0.39 -14.62
C GLN A 257 8.50 -0.20 -15.54
N ARG A 258 8.21 1.04 -15.97
CA ARG A 258 7.13 1.30 -16.94
C ARG A 258 7.35 0.57 -18.26
N MET A 259 8.57 0.59 -18.78
CA MET A 259 8.91 -0.15 -20.00
C MET A 259 8.70 -1.66 -19.82
N ARG A 260 8.98 -2.22 -18.64
CA ARG A 260 8.73 -3.64 -18.35
C ARG A 260 7.24 -3.98 -18.35
N GLU A 261 6.41 -3.11 -17.79
CA GLU A 261 4.95 -3.27 -17.80
C GLU A 261 4.39 -3.21 -19.22
N ASP A 262 4.85 -2.26 -20.04
CA ASP A 262 4.48 -2.17 -21.46
C ASP A 262 4.86 -3.43 -22.22
N VAL A 263 6.08 -3.97 -22.00
CA VAL A 263 6.52 -5.24 -22.61
C VAL A 263 5.60 -6.40 -22.23
N ASN A 264 5.24 -6.52 -20.95
CA ASN A 264 4.32 -7.58 -20.49
C ASN A 264 2.93 -7.46 -21.13
N ILE A 265 2.42 -6.24 -21.33
CA ILE A 265 1.15 -5.99 -22.03
C ILE A 265 1.24 -6.49 -23.47
N PHE A 266 2.30 -6.09 -24.20
CA PHE A 266 2.49 -6.51 -25.58
C PHE A 266 2.68 -8.03 -25.70
N GLU A 267 3.40 -8.67 -24.78
CA GLU A 267 3.56 -10.12 -24.76
C GLU A 267 2.21 -10.85 -24.61
N ASN A 268 1.36 -10.37 -23.71
CA ASN A 268 0.02 -10.91 -23.51
C ASN A 268 -0.87 -10.70 -24.75
N GLU A 269 -0.77 -9.55 -25.39
CA GLU A 269 -1.53 -9.26 -26.60
C GLU A 269 -1.07 -10.12 -27.79
N ILE A 270 0.24 -10.32 -27.96
CA ILE A 270 0.81 -11.25 -28.94
C ILE A 270 0.28 -12.67 -28.69
N LYS A 271 0.27 -13.12 -27.44
CA LYS A 271 -0.26 -14.44 -27.07
C LYS A 271 -1.74 -14.59 -27.43
N ASN A 272 -2.55 -13.57 -27.13
CA ASN A 272 -3.97 -13.55 -27.48
C ASN A 272 -4.20 -13.59 -29.00
N ARG A 273 -3.52 -12.72 -29.75
CA ARG A 273 -3.63 -12.67 -31.22
C ARG A 273 -3.23 -14.00 -31.87
N ARG A 274 -2.18 -14.66 -31.36
CA ARG A 274 -1.79 -16.01 -31.83
C ARG A 274 -2.89 -17.06 -31.58
N ALA A 275 -3.56 -17.01 -30.45
CA ALA A 275 -4.66 -17.93 -30.16
C ALA A 275 -5.87 -17.72 -31.09
N ILE A 276 -6.21 -16.46 -31.37
CA ILE A 276 -7.28 -16.10 -32.32
C ILE A 276 -6.92 -16.56 -33.73
N LEU A 277 -5.68 -16.33 -34.17
CA LEU A 277 -5.20 -16.76 -35.49
C LEU A 277 -5.29 -18.29 -35.63
N ALA A 278 -4.82 -19.04 -34.62
CA ALA A 278 -4.89 -20.50 -34.64
C ALA A 278 -6.34 -21.01 -34.72
N ALA A 279 -7.29 -20.36 -34.02
CA ALA A 279 -8.70 -20.71 -34.12
C ALA A 279 -9.27 -20.43 -35.53
N ALA A 280 -8.92 -19.28 -36.13
CA ALA A 280 -9.34 -18.92 -37.47
C ALA A 280 -8.77 -19.86 -38.55
N GLU A 281 -7.52 -20.32 -38.38
CA GLU A 281 -6.89 -21.31 -39.27
C GLU A 281 -7.62 -22.66 -39.23
N VAL A 282 -8.03 -23.13 -38.04
CA VAL A 282 -8.84 -24.35 -37.88
C VAL A 282 -10.20 -24.20 -38.56
N ASP A 283 -10.87 -23.07 -38.36
CA ASP A 283 -12.17 -22.80 -39.00
C ASP A 283 -12.05 -22.72 -40.53
N PHE A 284 -10.98 -22.11 -41.03
CA PHE A 284 -10.71 -22.02 -42.47
C PHE A 284 -10.53 -23.40 -43.11
N GLU A 285 -9.70 -24.27 -42.52
CA GLU A 285 -9.51 -25.63 -43.04
C GLU A 285 -10.79 -26.48 -42.95
N ARG A 286 -11.62 -26.26 -41.93
CA ARG A 286 -12.95 -26.89 -41.85
C ARG A 286 -13.84 -26.47 -43.03
N VAL A 287 -13.95 -25.16 -43.29
CA VAL A 287 -14.78 -24.63 -44.40
C VAL A 287 -14.27 -25.12 -45.75
N LYS A 288 -12.96 -25.13 -45.95
CA LYS A 288 -12.33 -25.66 -47.16
C LYS A 288 -12.66 -27.14 -47.38
N GLY A 289 -12.68 -27.94 -46.31
CA GLY A 289 -13.10 -29.34 -46.36
C GLY A 289 -14.58 -29.52 -46.74
N VAL A 290 -15.47 -28.66 -46.24
CA VAL A 290 -16.89 -28.65 -46.63
C VAL A 290 -17.05 -28.31 -48.12
N LEU A 291 -16.34 -27.29 -48.60
CA LEU A 291 -16.37 -26.90 -50.01
C LEU A 291 -15.94 -28.05 -50.93
N MET A 292 -14.82 -28.71 -50.63
CA MET A 292 -14.35 -29.85 -51.44
C MET A 292 -15.39 -30.98 -51.54
N LYS A 293 -16.12 -31.26 -50.46
CA LYS A 293 -17.20 -32.27 -50.48
C LYS A 293 -18.36 -31.82 -51.36
N ALA A 294 -18.81 -30.58 -51.21
CA ALA A 294 -19.88 -30.03 -52.04
C ALA A 294 -19.51 -30.04 -53.53
N GLU A 295 -18.26 -29.71 -53.88
CA GLU A 295 -17.75 -29.78 -55.25
C GLU A 295 -17.69 -31.21 -55.79
N GLN A 296 -17.38 -32.20 -54.95
CA GLN A 296 -17.42 -33.63 -55.32
C GLN A 296 -18.85 -34.13 -55.54
N GLU A 297 -19.79 -33.77 -54.67
CA GLU A 297 -21.21 -34.08 -54.81
C GLU A 297 -21.82 -33.38 -56.05
N PHE A 298 -21.35 -32.17 -56.36
CA PHE A 298 -21.77 -31.42 -57.54
C PHE A 298 -21.20 -31.98 -58.86
N LYS A 299 -20.29 -32.96 -58.82
CA LYS A 299 -19.86 -33.67 -60.04
C LYS A 299 -21.02 -34.49 -60.63
N TRP A 300 -21.79 -33.84 -61.51
CA TRP A 300 -22.45 -34.34 -62.71
C TRP A 300 -22.84 -35.84 -62.72
N GLY A 301 -23.77 -36.22 -61.84
CA GLY A 301 -24.61 -37.40 -62.07
C GLY A 301 -25.88 -37.09 -62.89
N HIS A 302 -26.22 -35.81 -63.08
CA HIS A 302 -27.57 -35.40 -63.48
C HIS A 302 -27.69 -34.34 -64.57
N VAL A 303 -26.60 -33.87 -65.17
CA VAL A 303 -26.73 -32.79 -66.16
C VAL A 303 -26.58 -33.31 -67.62
N ASP A 304 -26.29 -34.59 -67.82
CA ASP A 304 -26.50 -35.31 -69.09
C ASP A 304 -27.84 -36.08 -69.16
N SER A 305 -28.67 -36.07 -68.09
CA SER A 305 -29.97 -36.74 -68.14
C SER A 305 -30.97 -35.90 -68.93
N VAL A 306 -31.41 -36.42 -70.07
CA VAL A 306 -32.50 -35.84 -70.89
C VAL A 306 -33.74 -35.66 -70.02
N ILE A 307 -34.22 -34.42 -69.90
CA ILE A 307 -35.44 -34.06 -69.19
C ILE A 307 -36.63 -34.46 -70.08
N GLY A 308 -36.98 -35.75 -70.08
CA GLY A 308 -38.13 -36.27 -70.85
C GLY A 308 -39.45 -35.95 -70.16
N TYR A 309 -40.46 -35.58 -70.95
CA TYR A 309 -41.85 -35.41 -70.51
C TYR A 309 -42.70 -36.59 -71.05
N PRO A 310 -43.65 -37.17 -70.27
CA PRO A 310 -44.44 -38.29 -70.77
C PRO A 310 -45.52 -37.78 -71.74
N LEU A 311 -45.54 -38.33 -72.95
CA LEU A 311 -46.67 -38.20 -73.87
C LEU A 311 -47.64 -39.35 -73.64
N ALA A 312 -48.93 -39.01 -73.55
CA ALA A 312 -50.07 -39.85 -73.18
C ALA A 312 -50.28 -41.06 -74.10
#